data_AF-A0A522CGF5-F1
#
_entry.id   AF-A0A522CGF5-F1
#
_cell.length_a   1.000
_cell.length_b   1.000
_cell.length_c   1.000
_cell.angle_alpha   90.00
_cell.angle_beta   90.00
_cell.angle_gamma   90.00
#
_symmetry.space_group_name_H-M   'P 1'
#
loop_
_entity.id
_entity.type
_entity.pdbx_description
1 polymer ?
#
loop_
_entity_poly.entity_id
_entity_poly.type
_entity_poly.pdbx_seq_one_letter_code
_entity_poly.pdbx_strand_id
1 'polypeptide(L)'
;MSLSDRFNNGYNAQKENDNVLSIRYEVRGCPTYLIFDFMARVMMTRTGSSDGGVNVIPFSSLDRGTLIEMRDKLIDLKGNPPELPPEAPVAQAAQKKFNL
;
A
#
# COMPACT_ATOMS: atom_id res chain seq x y z
N MET A 1 -25.61 -0.15 14.49
CA MET A 1 -24.90 -0.36 13.22
C MET A 1 -24.65 -1.85 13.05
N SER A 2 -24.92 -2.41 11.88
CA SER A 2 -24.70 -3.83 11.61
C SER A 2 -23.19 -4.15 11.52
N LEU A 3 -22.83 -5.42 11.68
CA LEU A 3 -21.44 -5.88 11.46
C LEU A 3 -20.97 -5.55 10.02
N SER A 4 -21.91 -5.59 9.07
CA SER A 4 -21.73 -5.24 7.67
C SER A 4 -21.39 -3.76 7.49
N ASP A 5 -22.05 -2.86 8.24
CA ASP A 5 -21.73 -1.42 8.21
C ASP A 5 -20.37 -1.10 8.83
N ARG A 6 -19.92 -1.89 9.81
CA ARG A 6 -18.58 -1.78 10.39
C ARG A 6 -17.49 -2.26 9.42
N PHE A 7 -17.80 -3.27 8.61
CA PHE A 7 -16.92 -3.73 7.53
C PHE A 7 -16.84 -2.73 6.37
N ASN A 8 -17.97 -2.12 5.99
CA ASN A 8 -18.05 -1.17 4.88
C ASN A 8 -17.51 0.23 5.23
N ASN A 9 -17.45 0.62 6.51
CA ASN A 9 -16.83 1.87 6.96
C ASN A 9 -15.30 1.79 7.11
N GLY A 10 -14.69 0.64 6.80
CA GLY A 10 -13.31 0.36 7.18
C GLY A 10 -12.26 1.14 6.42
N TYR A 11 -12.47 1.46 5.13
CA TYR A 11 -11.39 1.98 4.27
C TYR A 11 -11.86 3.19 3.46
N ASN A 12 -11.27 4.35 3.75
CA ASN A 12 -11.47 5.58 2.99
C ASN A 12 -10.24 5.82 2.12
N ALA A 13 -10.36 5.48 0.83
CA ALA A 13 -9.33 5.72 -0.17
C ALA A 13 -9.47 7.15 -0.74
N GLN A 14 -8.36 7.89 -0.71
CA GLN A 14 -8.29 9.29 -1.11
C GLN A 14 -7.07 9.52 -2.00
N LYS A 15 -7.26 10.34 -3.02
CA LYS A 15 -6.17 10.86 -3.84
C LYS A 15 -5.52 12.03 -3.08
N GLU A 16 -4.25 11.89 -2.70
CA GLU A 16 -3.48 13.01 -2.14
C GLU A 16 -2.89 13.88 -3.26
N ASN A 17 -2.36 13.24 -4.31
CA ASN A 17 -1.95 13.89 -5.54
C ASN A 17 -2.06 12.91 -6.72
N ASP A 18 -1.67 13.29 -7.93
CA ASP A 18 -1.82 12.44 -9.12
C ASP A 18 -1.09 11.09 -9.04
N ASN A 19 -0.08 10.97 -8.17
CA ASN A 19 0.75 9.78 -8.03
C ASN A 19 0.67 9.12 -6.63
N VAL A 20 -0.16 9.65 -5.73
CA VAL A 20 -0.22 9.21 -4.34
C VAL A 20 -1.65 8.88 -3.94
N LEU A 21 -1.86 7.62 -3.55
CA LEU A 21 -3.10 7.13 -2.96
C LEU A 21 -2.93 6.95 -1.46
N SER A 22 -3.87 7.47 -0.68
CA SER A 22 -3.92 7.34 0.77
C SER A 22 -5.17 6.56 1.17
N ILE A 23 -5.00 5.52 1.99
CA ILE A 23 -6.08 4.68 2.48
C ILE A 23 -6.09 4.80 3.98
N ARG A 24 -7.13 5.46 4.49
CA ARG A 24 -7.38 5.55 5.92
C ARG A 24 -8.27 4.41 6.36
N TYR A 25 -7.87 3.70 7.41
CA TYR A 25 -8.70 2.72 8.07
C TYR A 25 -8.58 2.78 9.58
N GLU A 26 -9.61 2.34 10.28
CA GLU A 26 -9.63 2.38 11.74
C GLU A 26 -9.44 0.99 12.32
N VAL A 27 -8.37 0.82 13.09
CA VAL A 27 -8.09 -0.42 13.83
C VAL A 27 -8.24 -0.11 15.31
N ARG A 28 -9.28 -0.67 15.95
CA ARG A 28 -9.53 -0.54 17.40
C ARG A 28 -9.50 0.91 17.91
N GLY A 29 -10.10 1.85 17.18
CA GLY A 29 -10.11 3.26 17.58
C GLY A 29 -8.89 4.08 17.15
N CYS A 30 -7.87 3.45 16.57
CA CYS A 30 -6.67 4.13 16.08
C CYS A 30 -6.73 4.27 14.55
N PRO A 31 -6.72 5.51 14.01
CA PRO A 31 -6.63 5.70 12.57
C PRO A 31 -5.26 5.22 12.08
N THR A 32 -5.25 4.39 11.05
CA THR A 32 -4.05 3.92 10.35
C THR A 32 -4.16 4.35 8.90
N TYR A 33 -3.03 4.75 8.32
CA TYR A 33 -2.92 5.24 6.96
C TYR A 33 -1.96 4.34 6.20
N LEU A 34 -2.40 3.83 5.05
CA LEU A 34 -1.52 3.26 4.03
C LEU A 34 -1.39 4.29 2.92
N ILE A 35 -0.16 4.67 2.59
CA ILE A 35 0.11 5.66 1.55
C ILE A 35 0.92 4.95 0.46
N PHE A 36 0.34 4.81 -0.72
CA PHE A 36 1.00 4.28 -1.90
C PHE A 36 1.51 5.45 -2.73
N ASP A 37 2.83 5.61 -2.78
CA ASP A 37 3.50 6.56 -3.66
C ASP A 37 4.02 5.80 -4.88
N PHE A 38 3.33 5.98 -6.02
CA PHE A 38 3.66 5.30 -7.27
C PHE A 38 4.91 5.88 -7.95
N MET A 39 5.27 7.13 -7.65
CA MET A 39 6.50 7.75 -8.16
C MET A 39 7.72 7.27 -7.39
N ALA A 40 7.64 7.26 -6.07
CA ALA A 40 8.71 6.75 -5.20
C ALA A 40 8.74 5.21 -5.11
N ARG A 41 7.68 4.53 -5.59
CA ARG A 41 7.53 3.06 -5.61
C ARG A 41 7.60 2.45 -4.21
N VAL A 42 6.91 3.08 -3.26
CA VAL A 42 6.85 2.65 -1.86
C VAL A 42 5.42 2.70 -1.33
N MET A 43 5.11 1.79 -0.43
CA MET A 43 3.98 1.90 0.48
C MET A 43 4.49 2.34 1.84
N MET A 44 3.90 3.37 2.41
CA MET A 44 4.17 3.82 3.76
C MET A 44 2.99 3.47 4.66
N THR A 45 3.24 2.98 5.86
CA THR A 45 2.20 2.79 6.87
C THR A 45 2.45 3.75 8.03
N ARG A 46 1.43 4.50 8.42
CA ARG A 46 1.48 5.43 9.55
C ARG A 46 0.30 5.19 10.47
N THR A 47 0.53 5.09 11.78
CA THR A 47 -0.57 5.13 12.75
C THR A 47 -0.75 6.58 13.21
N GLY A 48 -1.99 7.02 13.38
CA GLY A 48 -2.30 8.38 13.85
C GLY A 48 -2.12 8.59 15.35
N SER A 49 -1.52 7.63 16.05
CA SER A 49 -1.00 7.81 17.41
C SER A 49 0.32 8.60 17.36
N SER A 50 0.53 9.47 18.36
CA SER A 50 1.70 10.36 18.45
C SER A 50 3.05 9.64 18.51
N ASP A 51 3.07 8.34 18.90
CA ASP A 51 4.27 7.49 18.96
C ASP A 51 4.34 6.48 17.79
N GLY A 52 3.45 6.65 16.81
CA GLY A 52 3.26 5.76 15.68
C GLY A 52 4.41 5.81 14.68
N GLY A 53 5.32 4.83 14.73
CA GLY A 53 6.41 4.71 13.77
C GLY A 53 5.92 4.69 12.31
N VAL A 54 6.71 5.29 11.43
CA VAL A 54 6.53 5.18 9.97
C VAL A 54 7.25 3.93 9.51
N ASN A 55 6.53 3.00 8.88
CA ASN A 55 7.14 1.90 8.17
C ASN A 55 7.09 2.17 6.67
N VAL A 56 8.18 1.89 5.96
CA VAL A 56 8.29 2.10 4.51
C VAL A 56 8.61 0.76 3.86
N ILE A 57 7.74 0.32 2.97
CA ILE A 57 7.83 -0.97 2.28
C ILE A 57 8.00 -0.69 0.78
N PRO A 58 9.09 -1.14 0.15
CA PRO A 58 9.26 -0.98 -1.29
C PRO A 58 8.25 -1.84 -2.07
N PHE A 59 7.82 -1.37 -3.23
CA PHE A 59 6.87 -2.11 -4.08
C PHE A 59 7.37 -3.49 -4.50
N SER A 60 8.69 -3.70 -4.58
CA SER A 60 9.29 -5.02 -4.84
C SER A 60 8.97 -6.07 -3.77
N SER A 61 8.53 -5.65 -2.59
CA SER A 61 8.14 -6.52 -1.48
C SER A 61 6.61 -6.70 -1.36
N LEU A 62 5.84 -6.08 -2.25
CA LEU A 62 4.39 -6.17 -2.29
C LEU A 62 3.93 -7.08 -3.42
N ASP A 63 2.77 -7.71 -3.23
CA ASP A 63 2.12 -8.49 -4.27
C ASP A 63 1.70 -7.61 -5.45
N ARG A 64 1.92 -8.11 -6.68
CA ARG A 64 1.63 -7.35 -7.90
C ARG A 64 0.15 -7.04 -8.05
N GLY A 65 -0.74 -7.96 -7.66
CA GLY A 65 -2.18 -7.76 -7.69
C GLY A 65 -2.59 -6.58 -6.83
N THR A 66 -2.03 -6.47 -5.62
CA THR A 66 -2.27 -5.31 -4.74
C THR A 66 -1.81 -4.01 -5.39
N LEU A 67 -0.63 -3.98 -6.01
CA LEU A 67 -0.13 -2.77 -6.68
C LEU A 67 -1.02 -2.34 -7.85
N ILE A 68 -1.53 -3.30 -8.63
CA ILE A 68 -2.46 -3.04 -9.74
C ILE A 68 -3.76 -2.47 -9.18
N GLU A 69 -4.37 -3.13 -8.19
CA GLU A 69 -5.63 -2.70 -7.60
C GLU A 69 -5.53 -1.27 -7.04
N MET A 70 -4.45 -0.96 -6.31
CA MET A 70 -4.25 0.38 -5.76
C MET A 70 -3.98 1.42 -6.86
N ARG A 71 -3.27 1.05 -7.93
CA ARG A 71 -3.03 1.94 -9.07
C ARG A 71 -4.35 2.27 -9.78
N ASP A 72 -5.15 1.25 -10.06
CA ASP A 72 -6.45 1.41 -10.72
C ASP A 72 -7.40 2.24 -9.85
N LYS A 73 -7.37 2.02 -8.52
CA LYS A 73 -8.11 2.85 -7.59
C LYS A 73 -7.71 4.32 -7.64
N LEU A 74 -6.42 4.62 -7.78
CA LEU A 74 -5.95 6.01 -7.92
C LEU A 74 -6.40 6.61 -9.25
N ILE A 75 -6.41 5.83 -10.33
CA ILE A 75 -6.93 6.24 -11.65
C ILE A 75 -8.44 6.55 -11.57
N ASP A 76 -9.21 5.71 -10.88
CA ASP A 76 -10.65 5.93 -10.65
C ASP A 76 -10.90 7.26 -9.92
N LEU A 77 -10.02 7.59 -8.97
CA LEU A 77 -10.02 8.87 -8.24
C LEU A 77 -9.40 10.03 -9.04
N LYS A 78 -9.25 9.89 -10.35
CA LYS A 78 -8.71 10.89 -11.28
C LYS A 78 -7.25 11.26 -10.98
N GLY A 79 -6.46 10.31 -10.51
CA GLY A 79 -4.99 10.39 -10.51
C GLY A 79 -4.40 10.00 -11.87
N ASN A 80 -3.09 10.15 -11.99
CA ASN A 80 -2.31 9.78 -13.16
C ASN A 80 -0.99 9.10 -12.75
N PRO A 81 -1.05 7.96 -12.04
CA PRO A 81 0.16 7.28 -11.59
C PRO A 81 0.97 6.72 -12.77
N PRO A 82 2.31 6.63 -12.64
CA PRO A 82 3.14 5.96 -13.63
C PRO A 82 2.75 4.50 -13.80
N GLU A 83 3.22 3.89 -14.88
CA GLU A 83 3.12 2.44 -15.06
C GLU A 83 3.91 1.71 -13.97
N LEU A 84 3.35 0.58 -13.52
CA LEU A 84 4.06 -0.29 -12.59
C LEU A 84 5.29 -0.88 -13.28
N PRO A 85 6.42 -1.02 -12.56
CA PRO A 85 7.58 -1.68 -13.11
C PRO A 85 7.22 -3.10 -13.59
N PRO A 86 7.93 -3.63 -14.61
CA PRO A 86 7.79 -5.02 -15.00
C PRO A 86 8.04 -5.91 -13.79
N GLU A 87 7.30 -7.00 -13.72
CA GLU A 87 7.45 -7.98 -12.65
C GLU A 87 8.91 -8.46 -12.67
N ALA A 88 9.64 -8.25 -11.57
CA ALA A 88 11.02 -8.72 -11.54
C ALA A 88 10.98 -10.24 -11.77
N PRO A 89 11.78 -10.79 -12.69
CA PRO A 89 11.88 -12.22 -12.83
C PRO A 89 12.22 -12.77 -11.45
N VAL A 90 11.41 -13.71 -10.95
CA VAL A 90 11.60 -14.34 -9.65
C VAL A 90 13.05 -14.79 -9.58
N ALA A 91 13.89 -14.02 -8.89
CA ALA A 91 15.28 -14.37 -8.71
C ALA A 91 15.21 -15.66 -7.90
N GLN A 92 15.50 -16.78 -8.56
CA GLN A 92 15.60 -18.09 -7.94
C GLN A 92 16.39 -17.89 -6.65
N ALA A 93 15.74 -18.21 -5.53
CA ALA A 93 16.31 -18.05 -4.20
C ALA A 93 17.76 -18.52 -4.28
N ALA A 94 18.70 -17.60 -4.02
CA ALA A 94 20.11 -17.94 -4.00
C ALA A 94 20.25 -19.04 -2.96
N GLN A 95 20.41 -20.29 -3.43
CA GLN A 95 20.71 -21.43 -2.59
C GLN A 95 22.03 -21.08 -1.91
N LYS A 96 21.95 -20.57 -0.67
CA LYS A 96 23.11 -20.44 0.20
C LYS A 96 23.60 -21.87 0.41
N LYS A 97 24.60 -22.27 -0.39
CA LYS A 97 25.40 -23.46 -0.12
C LYS A 97 26.12 -23.18 1.19
N PHE A 98 25.61 -23.77 2.27
CA PHE A 98 26.40 -23.93 3.48
C PHE A 98 27.48 -24.96 3.16
N ASN A 99 28.73 -24.51 3.03
CA ASN A 99 29.86 -25.42 3.12
C ASN A 99 30.13 -25.66 4.61
N LEU A 100 29.94 -26.91 5.03
CA LEU A 100 30.45 -27.47 6.28
C LEU A 100 31.72 -28.25 5.96
#